data_AF-U1S6H5-F1
#
_entry.id   AF-U1S6H5-F1
#
_cell.length_a   1.000
_cell.length_b   1.000
_cell.length_c   1.000
_cell.angle_alpha   90.00
_cell.angle_beta   90.00
_cell.angle_gamma   90.00
#
_symmetry.space_group_name_H-M   'P 1'
#
loop_
_entity.id
_entity.type
_entity.pdbx_description
1 polymer ?
#
loop_
_entity_poly.entity_id
_entity_poly.type
_entity_poly.pdbx_seq_one_letter_code
_entity_poly.pdbx_strand_id
1 'polypeptide(L)' 'MHIFSRLFRPIQRYRCFVLLDAECMCIAFKSCIAAPQSGHWIEVDRINLSWLGKSLPSRARIT' A
#
# COMPACT_ATOMS: atom_id res chain seq x y z
N MET A 1 -33.60 9.91 -18.96
CA MET A 1 -32.34 10.66 -19.17
C MET A 1 -31.61 10.78 -17.84
N HIS A 2 -30.70 9.87 -17.51
CA HIS A 2 -29.99 9.88 -16.22
C HIS A 2 -28.66 10.63 -16.37
N ILE A 3 -28.66 11.94 -16.11
CA ILE A 3 -27.49 12.81 -16.34
C ILE A 3 -26.87 13.35 -15.03
N PHE A 4 -27.04 12.67 -13.89
CA PHE A 4 -26.61 13.26 -12.59
C PHE A 4 -25.83 12.34 -11.64
N SER A 5 -25.21 11.25 -12.13
CA SER A 5 -24.44 10.33 -11.26
C SER A 5 -22.92 10.41 -11.45
N ARG A 6 -22.35 11.60 -11.66
CA ARG A 6 -20.89 11.78 -11.80
C ARG A 6 -20.22 12.69 -10.76
N LEU A 7 -20.98 13.28 -9.83
CA LEU A 7 -20.45 14.29 -8.90
C LEU A 7 -19.85 13.71 -7.60
N PHE A 8 -20.05 12.44 -7.31
CA PHE A 8 -19.46 11.77 -6.15
C PHE A 8 -18.42 10.73 -6.59
N ARG A 9 -17.32 11.18 -7.18
CA ARG A 9 -16.14 10.32 -7.27
C ARG A 9 -15.44 10.38 -5.90
N PRO A 10 -15.40 9.29 -5.12
CA PRO A 10 -14.62 9.29 -3.88
C PRO A 10 -13.18 9.65 -4.24
N ILE A 11 -12.60 10.60 -3.50
CA ILE A 11 -11.18 10.91 -3.62
C ILE A 11 -10.43 9.62 -3.32
N GLN A 12 -9.91 9.02 -4.39
CA GLN A 12 -9.12 7.81 -4.31
C GLN A 12 -7.75 8.20 -3.74
N ARG A 13 -7.58 7.99 -2.44
CA ARG A 13 -6.29 8.22 -1.78
C ARG A 13 -5.31 7.13 -2.21
N TYR A 14 -4.13 7.55 -2.65
CA TYR A 14 -3.01 6.63 -2.82
C TYR A 14 -2.62 6.08 -1.46
N ARG A 15 -2.51 4.76 -1.38
CA ARG A 15 -2.04 4.03 -0.22
C ARG A 15 -0.64 3.50 -0.51
N CYS A 16 0.18 3.40 0.53
CA CYS A 16 1.54 2.90 0.41
C CYS A 16 1.58 1.44 0.84
N PHE A 17 2.28 0.62 0.06
CA PHE A 17 2.44 -0.80 0.30
C PHE A 17 3.90 -1.19 0.24
N VAL A 18 4.26 -2.16 1.07
CA VAL A 18 5.57 -2.81 1.10
C VAL A 18 5.39 -4.29 0.78
N LEU A 19 6.17 -4.81 -0.15
CA LEU A 19 6.22 -6.25 -0.43
C LEU A 19 7.24 -6.90 0.50
N LEU A 20 6.79 -7.93 1.22
CA LEU A 20 7.65 -8.76 2.03
C LEU A 20 7.97 -10.07 1.31
N ASP A 21 9.20 -10.57 1.51
CA ASP A 21 9.55 -11.94 1.15
C ASP A 21 9.10 -12.95 2.23
N ALA A 22 9.40 -14.24 2.04
CA ALA A 22 9.13 -15.31 2.99
C ALA A 22 9.81 -15.09 4.36
N GLU A 23 10.97 -14.45 4.40
CA GLU A 23 11.70 -14.08 5.62
C GLU A 23 11.21 -12.77 6.26
N CYS A 24 10.08 -12.22 5.78
CA CYS A 24 9.51 -10.94 6.21
C CYS A 24 10.42 -9.72 5.96
N MET A 25 11.36 -9.80 5.00
CA MET A 25 12.17 -8.67 4.59
C MET A 25 11.47 -7.85 3.52
N CYS A 26 11.59 -6.52 3.61
CA CYS A 26 11.05 -5.61 2.62
C CYS A 26 11.89 -5.66 1.34
N ILE A 27 11.27 -6.05 0.22
CA ILE A 27 11.94 -6.19 -1.08
C ILE A 27 11.42 -5.22 -2.15
N ALA A 28 10.24 -4.62 -1.96
CA ALA A 28 9.71 -3.63 -2.90
C ALA A 28 8.71 -2.67 -2.23
N PHE A 29 8.50 -1.52 -2.88
CA PHE A 29 7.54 -0.50 -2.50
C PHE A 29 6.54 -0.25 -3.63
N LYS A 30 5.30 0.09 -3.29
CA LYS A 30 4.28 0.47 -4.26
C LYS A 30 3.30 1.48 -3.66
N SER A 31 2.99 2.52 -4.42
CA SER A 31 1.90 3.44 -4.09
C SER A 31 0.77 3.24 -5.08
N CYS A 32 -0.38 2.79 -4.61
CA CYS A 32 -1.55 2.58 -5.46
C CYS A 32 -2.85 2.77 -4.70
N ILE A 33 -3.92 3.01 -5.45
CA ILE A 33 -5.26 3.24 -4.88
C ILE A 33 -5.88 1.92 -4.42
N ALA A 34 -5.75 0.86 -5.21
CA ALA A 34 -6.24 -0.47 -4.89
C ALA A 34 -5.14 -1.32 -4.26
N ALA A 35 -5.50 -2.16 -3.29
CA ALA A 35 -4.56 -3.13 -2.72
C ALA A 35 -4.08 -4.09 -3.82
N PRO A 36 -2.78 -4.40 -3.90
CA PRO A 36 -2.27 -5.39 -4.83
C PRO A 36 -2.89 -6.77 -4.58
N GLN A 37 -3.25 -7.49 -5.64
CA GLN A 37 -3.95 -8.78 -5.52
C GLN A 37 -3.03 -9.98 -5.30
N SER A 38 -1.72 -9.83 -5.51
CA SER A 38 -0.74 -10.92 -5.45
C SER A 38 0.55 -10.46 -4.81
N GLY A 39 1.19 -11.36 -4.07
CA GLY A 39 2.35 -11.09 -3.23
C GLY A 39 1.96 -10.66 -1.82
N HIS A 40 2.91 -10.74 -0.90
CA HIS A 40 2.71 -10.40 0.50
C HIS A 40 2.86 -8.90 0.73
N TRP A 41 1.92 -8.12 0.16
CA TRP A 41 1.89 -6.67 0.30
C TRP A 41 1.23 -6.27 1.61
N ILE A 42 1.93 -5.45 2.39
CA ILE A 42 1.46 -4.87 3.64
C ILE A 42 1.25 -3.37 3.45
N GLU A 43 0.08 -2.88 3.85
CA GLU A 43 -0.20 -1.43 3.85
C GLU A 43 0.58 -0.73 4.98
N VAL A 44 1.20 0.40 4.64
CA VAL A 44 1.98 1.22 5.56
C VAL A 44 1.54 2.67 5.45
N ASP A 45 1.71 3.44 6.52
CA ASP A 45 1.40 4.88 6.51
C ASP A 45 2.23 5.60 5.44
N ARG A 46 3.53 5.25 5.35
CA ARG A 46 4.53 5.95 4.53
C ARG A 46 5.57 4.97 4.01
N ILE A 47 6.10 5.25 2.81
CA ILE A 47 7.29 4.55 2.32
C ILE A 47 8.54 5.09 3.03
N ASN A 48 9.37 4.18 3.54
CA ASN A 48 10.69 4.50 4.05
C ASN A 48 11.72 3.56 3.39
N LEU A 49 12.59 4.15 2.57
CA LEU A 49 13.60 3.43 1.79
C LEU A 49 14.62 2.68 2.67
N SER A 50 14.82 3.10 3.92
CA SER A 50 15.73 2.41 4.85
C SER A 50 15.29 0.99 5.21
N TRP A 51 14.04 0.62 4.91
CA TRP A 51 13.51 -0.72 5.15
C TRP A 51 13.91 -1.72 4.07
N LEU A 52 14.39 -1.28 2.90
CA LEU A 52 14.77 -2.19 1.83
C LEU A 52 15.86 -3.18 2.31
N GLY A 53 15.61 -4.47 2.16
CA GLY A 53 16.47 -5.54 2.65
C GLY A 53 16.45 -5.74 4.17
N LYS A 54 15.48 -5.15 4.88
CA LYS A 54 15.33 -5.28 6.34
C LYS A 54 13.92 -5.72 6.72
N SER A 55 13.79 -6.24 7.94
CA SER A 55 12.48 -6.55 8.51
C SER A 55 11.66 -5.28 8.74
N LEU A 56 10.38 -5.35 8.41
CA LEU A 56 9.48 -4.21 8.57
C LEU A 56 9.18 -3.98 10.06
N PRO A 57 9.45 -2.78 10.61
CA PRO A 57 9.17 -2.51 12.02
C PRO A 57 7.66 -2.56 12.30
N SER A 58 7.25 -3.13 13.44
CA SER A 58 5.84 -3.37 13.77
C SER A 58 4.97 -2.10 13.73
N ARG A 59 5.57 -0.94 14.02
CA ARG A 59 4.91 0.37 14.02
C ARG A 59 4.62 0.93 12.61
N ALA A 60 5.20 0.35 11.55
CA ALA A 60 4.99 0.81 10.18
C ALA A 60 3.67 0.33 9.58
N ARG A 61 3.06 -0.71 10.15
CA ARG A 61 1.85 -1.34 9.63
C ARG A 61 0.61 -0.57 10.07
N ILE A 62 -0.31 -0.36 9.14
CA ILE A 62 -1.68 0.05 9.47
C ILE A 62 -2.45 -1.23 9.81
N THR A 63 -3.05 -1.29 11.02
CA THR A 63 -3.80 -2.47 11.51
C THR A 63 -5.09 -2.66 10.74
#